data_AF-Q8ER58-F1
#
_entry.id   AF-Q8ER58-F1
#
_cell.length_a   1.000
_cell.length_b   1.000
_cell.length_c   1.000
_cell.angle_alpha   90.00
_cell.angle_beta   90.00
_cell.angle_gamma   90.00
#
_symmetry.space_group_name_H-M   'P 1'
#
loop_
_entity.id
_entity.type
_entity.pdbx_description
1 polymer ?
#
loop_
_entity_poly.entity_id
_entity_poly.type
_entity_poly.pdbx_seq_one_letter_code
_entity_poly.pdbx_strand_id
1 'polypeptide(L)'
;MNETRQDAWTEDEDKILADTVLKFIREGQTQLEAFKEVAHTLSRTSAACGFRWNATIRKQYHHAIQNAKEQRKNGFKKQTIFATTSPGDFPQSHTINTAIKILERMRTEYPQEKHKEHEKQLERVIKENEQLKSKLAKYDKAWEEVNSAWLQVKN
;
A
#
# COMPACT_ATOMS: atom_id res chain seq x y z
N MET A 1 9.69 32.23 -8.21
CA MET A 1 10.96 31.70 -7.67
C MET A 1 11.59 30.88 -8.79
N ASN A 2 12.78 31.25 -9.25
CA ASN A 2 13.50 30.46 -10.26
C ASN A 2 14.03 29.20 -9.57
N GLU A 3 13.37 28.06 -9.78
CA GLU A 3 13.93 26.75 -9.44
C GLU A 3 15.11 26.48 -10.38
N THR A 4 16.32 26.76 -9.91
CA THR A 4 17.54 26.45 -10.64
C THR A 4 17.63 24.94 -10.82
N ARG A 5 17.62 24.48 -12.07
CA ARG A 5 17.65 23.05 -12.42
C ARG A 5 18.94 22.41 -11.89
N GLN A 6 18.79 21.46 -10.96
CA GLN A 6 19.90 20.68 -10.40
C GLN A 6 20.18 19.45 -11.29
N ASP A 7 20.99 19.63 -12.33
CA ASP A 7 21.22 18.57 -13.33
C ASP A 7 22.21 17.49 -12.91
N ALA A 8 23.14 17.80 -12.00
CA ALA A 8 24.12 16.84 -11.52
C ALA A 8 23.74 16.29 -10.14
N TRP A 9 24.03 15.01 -9.90
CA TRP A 9 23.98 14.38 -8.59
C TRP A 9 25.39 14.27 -8.03
N THR A 10 25.56 14.64 -6.77
CA THR A 10 26.81 14.51 -6.04
C THR A 10 26.91 13.16 -5.34
N GLU A 11 28.12 12.76 -4.97
CA GLU A 11 28.34 11.51 -4.23
C GLU A 11 27.68 11.54 -2.84
N ASP A 12 27.62 12.71 -2.21
CA ASP A 12 26.97 12.88 -0.90
C ASP A 12 25.44 12.75 -1.01
N GLU A 13 24.84 13.28 -2.07
CA GLU A 13 23.42 13.05 -2.37
C GLU A 13 23.11 11.57 -2.63
N ASP A 14 24.00 10.86 -3.34
CA ASP A 14 23.87 9.42 -3.56
C ASP A 14 23.97 8.63 -2.26
N LYS A 15 24.89 9.02 -1.35
CA LYS A 15 25.02 8.41 -0.01
C LYS A 15 23.75 8.62 0.81
N ILE A 16 23.21 9.84 0.85
CA ILE A 16 21.96 10.16 1.56
C ILE A 16 20.80 9.31 1.01
N LEU A 17 20.68 9.24 -0.33
CA LEU A 17 19.65 8.42 -0.96
C LEU A 17 19.82 6.94 -0.64
N ALA A 18 21.05 6.43 -0.66
CA ALA A 18 21.34 5.03 -0.35
C ALA A 18 21.03 4.67 1.10
N ASP A 19 21.49 5.47 2.05
CA ASP A 19 21.33 5.20 3.48
C ASP A 19 19.86 5.22 3.88
N THR A 20 19.10 6.22 3.41
CA THR A 20 17.67 6.30 3.69
C THR A 20 16.92 5.12 3.07
N VAL A 21 17.20 4.74 1.82
CA VAL A 21 16.52 3.59 1.20
C VAL A 21 16.88 2.28 1.91
N LEU A 22 18.15 2.07 2.29
CA LEU A 22 18.57 0.89 3.04
C LEU A 22 17.96 0.84 4.44
N LYS A 23 17.79 1.98 5.12
CA LYS A 23 17.05 2.09 6.38
C LYS A 23 15.59 1.63 6.19
N PHE A 24 14.88 2.19 5.22
CA PHE A 24 13.49 1.83 4.94
C PHE A 24 13.33 0.35 4.58
N ILE A 25 14.28 -0.24 3.85
CA ILE A 25 14.28 -1.69 3.56
C ILE A 25 14.42 -2.52 4.83
N ARG A 26 15.30 -2.12 5.77
CA ARG A 26 15.48 -2.82 7.06
C ARG A 26 14.23 -2.74 7.94
N GLU A 27 13.59 -1.57 7.94
CA GLU A 27 12.37 -1.28 8.70
C GLU A 27 11.11 -1.86 8.03
N GLY A 28 11.23 -2.32 6.77
CA GLY A 28 10.15 -2.95 6.02
C GLY A 28 9.17 -1.97 5.36
N GLN A 29 9.51 -0.69 5.33
CA GLN A 29 8.79 0.37 4.64
C GLN A 29 9.06 0.35 3.13
N THR A 30 8.32 1.15 2.37
CA THR A 30 8.42 1.17 0.92
C THR A 30 9.55 2.09 0.43
N GLN A 31 10.17 1.75 -0.70
CA GLN A 31 11.15 2.64 -1.34
C GLN A 31 10.51 3.96 -1.79
N LEU A 32 9.21 3.97 -2.10
CA LEU A 32 8.48 5.18 -2.48
C LEU A 32 8.42 6.18 -1.33
N GLU A 33 8.24 5.72 -0.10
CA GLU A 33 8.29 6.57 1.09
C GLU A 33 9.71 7.10 1.32
N ALA A 34 10.73 6.25 1.17
CA ALA A 34 12.13 6.70 1.22
C ALA A 34 12.44 7.78 0.18
N PHE A 35 11.94 7.63 -1.06
CA PHE A 35 12.13 8.64 -2.11
C PHE A 35 11.41 9.95 -1.81
N LYS A 36 10.27 9.92 -1.10
CA LYS A 36 9.58 11.14 -0.65
C LYS A 36 10.39 11.86 0.43
N GLU A 37 10.94 11.11 1.39
CA GLU A 37 11.77 11.68 2.44
C GLU A 37 13.04 12.33 1.88
N VAL A 38 13.77 11.62 1.02
CA VAL A 38 15.01 12.14 0.41
C VAL A 38 14.72 13.31 -0.53
N ALA A 39 13.62 13.26 -1.28
CA ALA A 39 13.19 14.35 -2.15
C ALA A 39 13.01 15.67 -1.37
N HIS A 40 12.36 15.61 -0.21
CA HIS A 40 12.20 16.77 0.66
C HIS A 40 13.56 17.28 1.18
N THR A 41 14.43 16.38 1.64
CA THR A 41 15.74 16.74 2.19
C THR A 41 16.69 17.36 1.16
N LEU A 42 16.72 16.82 -0.06
CA LEU A 42 17.62 17.28 -1.13
C LEU A 42 16.99 18.35 -2.03
N SER A 43 15.77 18.79 -1.73
CA SER A 43 14.98 19.69 -2.60
C SER A 43 14.89 19.17 -4.05
N ARG A 44 14.66 17.86 -4.20
CA ARG A 44 14.47 17.16 -5.48
C ARG A 44 13.07 16.57 -5.56
N THR A 45 12.71 16.00 -6.71
CA THR A 45 11.44 15.28 -6.87
C THR A 45 11.61 13.79 -6.53
N SER A 46 10.58 13.16 -5.97
CA SER A 46 10.62 11.72 -5.65
C SER A 46 10.85 10.86 -6.90
N ALA A 47 10.36 11.31 -8.06
CA ALA A 47 10.63 10.67 -9.34
C ALA A 47 12.13 10.72 -9.69
N ALA A 48 12.79 11.88 -9.51
CA ALA A 48 14.23 12.01 -9.76
C ALA A 48 15.06 11.11 -8.82
N CYS A 49 14.71 11.03 -7.53
CA CYS A 49 15.33 10.10 -6.59
C CYS A 49 15.17 8.64 -7.06
N GLY A 50 13.97 8.27 -7.52
CA GLY A 50 13.70 6.93 -8.06
C GLY A 50 14.50 6.62 -9.32
N PHE A 51 14.65 7.57 -10.24
CA PHE A 51 15.47 7.41 -11.44
C PHE A 51 16.95 7.24 -11.08
N ARG A 52 17.51 8.09 -10.20
CA ARG A 52 18.90 7.99 -9.77
C ARG A 52 19.18 6.67 -9.07
N TRP A 53 18.29 6.26 -8.19
CA TRP A 53 18.38 4.98 -7.49
C TRP A 53 18.45 3.81 -8.46
N ASN A 54 17.52 3.71 -9.42
CA ASN A 54 17.44 2.57 -10.33
C ASN A 54 18.57 2.56 -11.38
N ALA A 55 19.03 3.73 -11.83
CA ALA A 55 20.07 3.83 -12.84
C ALA A 55 21.45 3.43 -12.31
N THR A 56 21.80 3.91 -11.12
CA THR A 56 23.18 3.87 -10.61
C THR A 56 23.28 3.19 -9.24
N ILE A 57 22.62 3.76 -8.22
CA ILE A 57 22.86 3.41 -6.81
C ILE A 57 22.45 1.95 -6.51
N ARG A 58 21.32 1.48 -7.04
CA ARG A 58 20.81 0.13 -6.79
C ARG A 58 21.79 -0.97 -7.21
N LYS A 59 22.57 -0.73 -8.27
CA LYS A 59 23.59 -1.66 -8.75
C LYS A 59 24.83 -1.62 -7.85
N GLN A 60 25.26 -0.42 -7.47
CA GLN A 60 26.42 -0.21 -6.60
C GLN A 60 26.20 -0.80 -5.19
N TYR A 61 25.00 -0.64 -4.63
CA TYR A 61 24.66 -1.08 -3.28
C TYR A 61 23.99 -2.46 -3.23
N HIS A 62 24.17 -3.30 -4.27
CA HIS A 62 23.49 -4.60 -4.37
C HIS A 62 23.66 -5.46 -3.11
N HIS A 63 24.89 -5.60 -2.61
CA HIS A 63 25.18 -6.39 -1.43
C HIS A 63 24.54 -5.81 -0.16
N ALA A 64 24.59 -4.47 0.00
CA ALA A 64 23.96 -3.79 1.12
C ALA A 64 22.43 -3.96 1.12
N ILE A 65 21.80 -3.98 -0.07
CA ILE A 65 20.37 -4.25 -0.23
C ILE A 65 20.02 -5.68 0.20
N GLN A 66 20.84 -6.68 -0.14
CA GLN A 66 20.61 -8.06 0.32
C GLN A 66 20.72 -8.15 1.84
N ASN A 67 21.78 -7.58 2.42
CA ASN A 67 21.95 -7.54 3.87
C ASN A 67 20.78 -6.84 4.57
N ALA A 68 20.28 -5.73 4.02
CA ALA A 68 19.12 -5.02 4.56
C ALA A 68 17.85 -5.89 4.53
N LYS A 69 17.63 -6.66 3.47
CA LYS A 69 16.50 -7.61 3.36
C LYS A 69 16.64 -8.77 4.33
N GLU A 70 17.85 -9.31 4.49
CA GLU A 70 18.12 -10.36 5.47
C GLU A 70 17.92 -9.87 6.90
N GLN A 71 18.38 -8.65 7.21
CA GLN A 71 18.14 -8.01 8.50
C GLN A 71 16.66 -7.80 8.77
N ARG A 72 15.87 -7.37 7.77
CA ARG A 72 14.40 -7.32 7.88
C ARG A 72 13.83 -8.69 8.23
N LYS A 73 14.20 -9.73 7.48
CA LYS A 73 13.75 -11.12 7.72
C LYS A 73 14.13 -11.63 9.11
N ASN A 74 15.34 -11.31 9.58
CA ASN A 74 15.83 -11.71 10.90
C ASN A 74 15.26 -10.85 12.03
N GLY A 75 14.91 -9.59 11.77
CA GLY A 75 14.20 -8.70 12.70
C GLY A 75 12.81 -9.22 13.02
N PHE A 76 12.07 -9.71 12.01
CA PHE A 76 10.81 -10.42 12.23
C PHE A 76 11.01 -11.68 13.08
N LYS A 77 12.08 -12.47 12.83
CA LYS A 77 12.40 -13.64 13.67
C LYS A 77 12.75 -13.23 15.11
N LYS A 78 13.51 -12.15 15.31
CA LYS A 78 13.87 -11.66 16.66
C LYS A 78 12.67 -11.14 17.43
N GLN A 79 11.73 -10.42 16.79
CA GLN A 79 10.48 -10.01 17.45
C GLN A 79 9.63 -11.21 17.86
N THR A 80 9.61 -12.30 17.08
CA THR A 80 8.94 -13.54 17.50
C THR A 80 9.68 -14.30 18.59
N ILE A 81 11.01 -14.20 18.68
CA ILE A 81 11.84 -14.92 19.66
C ILE A 81 11.89 -14.18 21.02
N PHE A 82 11.86 -12.84 21.04
CA PHE A 82 11.95 -12.06 22.29
C PHE A 82 10.68 -12.11 23.18
N ALA A 83 9.59 -12.74 22.72
CA ALA A 83 8.43 -13.02 23.56
C ALA A 83 8.57 -14.30 24.41
N THR A 84 9.57 -15.15 24.17
CA THR A 84 9.80 -16.37 24.97
C THR A 84 11.29 -16.68 25.09
N THR A 85 11.83 -16.40 26.27
CA THR A 85 13.16 -16.83 26.75
C THR A 85 13.42 -18.32 26.51
N SER A 86 14.39 -18.67 25.65
CA SER A 86 15.43 -19.71 25.83
C SER A 86 16.08 -20.09 24.49
N PRO A 87 17.43 -20.10 24.39
CA PRO A 87 18.13 -20.50 23.18
C PRO A 87 18.47 -22.00 23.23
N GLY A 88 17.78 -22.81 22.44
CA GLY A 88 18.17 -24.22 22.25
C GLY A 88 17.00 -25.16 22.01
N ASP A 89 16.26 -24.96 20.93
CA ASP A 89 15.80 -26.04 20.05
C ASP A 89 14.97 -25.43 18.92
N PHE A 90 15.31 -25.75 17.67
CA PHE A 90 14.41 -25.50 16.54
C PHE A 90 13.75 -26.82 16.16
N PRO A 91 12.48 -27.05 16.52
CA PRO A 91 11.63 -27.97 15.81
C PRO A 91 10.61 -27.20 14.98
N GLN A 92 10.55 -27.53 13.70
CA GLN A 92 9.62 -27.08 12.66
C GLN A 92 8.11 -27.33 12.98
N SER A 93 7.80 -27.70 14.23
CA SER A 93 6.48 -28.04 14.78
C SER A 93 5.74 -26.84 15.41
N HIS A 94 6.44 -25.76 15.78
CA HIS A 94 5.80 -24.62 16.45
C HIS A 94 5.09 -23.61 15.54
N THR A 95 5.15 -23.75 14.22
CA THR A 95 4.49 -22.81 13.29
C THR A 95 2.97 -22.97 13.29
N ILE A 96 2.46 -24.21 13.38
CA ILE A 96 1.01 -24.48 13.30
C ILE A 96 0.31 -24.07 14.60
N ASN A 97 0.83 -24.46 15.77
CA ASN A 97 0.23 -24.08 17.04
C ASN A 97 0.30 -22.56 17.30
N THR A 98 1.36 -21.91 16.82
CA THR A 98 1.47 -20.44 16.87
C THR A 98 0.47 -19.79 15.90
N ALA A 99 0.31 -20.33 14.69
CA ALA A 99 -0.70 -19.87 13.75
C ALA A 99 -2.13 -20.05 14.29
N ILE A 100 -2.43 -21.18 14.95
CA ILE A 100 -3.72 -21.43 15.60
C ILE A 100 -3.99 -20.38 16.67
N LYS A 101 -3.03 -20.11 17.57
CA LYS A 101 -3.20 -19.09 18.62
C LYS A 101 -3.39 -17.67 18.05
N ILE A 102 -2.69 -17.34 16.96
CA ILE A 102 -2.87 -16.05 16.28
C ILE A 102 -4.25 -15.98 15.63
N LEU A 103 -4.71 -17.04 14.95
CA LEU A 103 -6.03 -17.10 14.33
C LEU A 103 -7.15 -17.06 15.37
N GLU A 104 -7.00 -17.73 16.50
CA GLU A 104 -7.94 -17.66 17.63
C GLU A 104 -7.98 -16.26 18.23
N ARG A 105 -6.82 -15.60 18.37
CA ARG A 105 -6.75 -14.21 18.80
C ARG A 105 -7.44 -13.28 17.81
N MET A 106 -7.20 -13.44 16.52
CA MET A 106 -7.85 -12.66 15.47
C MET A 106 -9.36 -12.91 15.44
N ARG A 107 -9.82 -14.15 15.66
CA ARG A 107 -11.24 -14.49 15.79
C ARG A 107 -11.89 -13.77 16.98
N THR A 108 -11.17 -13.62 18.08
CA THR A 108 -11.68 -12.97 19.31
C THR A 108 -11.60 -11.44 19.22
N GLU A 109 -10.57 -10.89 18.55
CA GLU A 109 -10.33 -9.46 18.40
C GLU A 109 -11.03 -8.84 17.17
N TYR A 110 -11.55 -9.65 16.22
CA TYR A 110 -12.35 -9.15 15.11
C TYR A 110 -13.70 -8.62 15.65
N PRO A 111 -13.92 -7.29 15.73
CA PRO A 111 -15.08 -6.77 16.41
C PRO A 111 -16.31 -7.07 15.55
N GLN A 112 -17.12 -8.04 15.97
CA GLN A 112 -18.38 -8.42 15.32
C GLN A 112 -19.29 -7.20 15.05
N GLU A 113 -19.22 -6.18 15.90
CA GLU A 113 -19.95 -4.92 15.73
C GLU A 113 -19.54 -4.12 14.48
N LYS A 114 -18.25 -4.07 14.14
CA LYS A 114 -17.80 -3.39 12.92
C LYS A 114 -18.24 -4.14 11.66
N HIS A 115 -18.24 -5.46 11.71
CA HIS A 115 -18.74 -6.29 10.61
C HIS A 115 -20.23 -6.05 10.38
N LYS A 116 -21.02 -6.06 11.46
CA LYS A 116 -22.48 -5.82 11.41
C LYS A 116 -22.83 -4.42 10.89
N GLU A 117 -22.02 -3.41 11.23
CA GLU A 117 -22.22 -2.05 10.72
C GLU A 117 -21.87 -1.96 9.22
N HIS A 118 -20.77 -2.56 8.77
CA HIS A 118 -20.44 -2.61 7.34
C HIS A 118 -21.48 -3.39 6.54
N GLU A 119 -22.04 -4.47 7.09
CA GLU A 119 -23.09 -5.26 6.46
C GLU A 119 -24.37 -4.44 6.26
N LYS A 120 -24.78 -3.66 7.27
CA LYS A 120 -25.90 -2.70 7.13
C LYS A 120 -25.64 -1.62 6.09
N GLN A 121 -24.41 -1.11 6.00
CA GLN A 121 -24.05 -0.12 4.98
C GLN A 121 -24.12 -0.73 3.58
N LEU A 122 -23.65 -1.96 3.43
CA LEU A 122 -23.73 -2.70 2.17
C LEU A 122 -25.19 -2.89 1.71
N GLU A 123 -26.07 -3.32 2.62
CA GLU A 123 -27.50 -3.45 2.33
C GLU A 123 -28.15 -2.12 1.90
N ARG A 124 -27.79 -1.02 2.58
CA ARG A 124 -28.29 0.32 2.23
C ARG A 124 -27.88 0.72 0.82
N VAL A 125 -26.60 0.56 0.49
CA VAL A 125 -26.05 0.93 -0.83
C VAL A 125 -26.67 0.08 -1.94
N ILE A 126 -26.89 -1.22 -1.70
CA ILE A 126 -27.55 -2.11 -2.65
C ILE A 126 -28.98 -1.62 -2.93
N LYS A 127 -29.75 -1.33 -1.87
CA LYS A 127 -31.13 -0.84 -2.01
C LYS A 127 -31.20 0.50 -2.74
N GLU A 128 -30.30 1.43 -2.45
CA GLU A 128 -30.21 2.70 -3.18
C GLU A 128 -29.87 2.49 -4.65
N ASN A 129 -28.96 1.56 -4.96
CA ASN A 129 -28.60 1.22 -6.34
C ASN A 129 -29.80 0.67 -7.12
N GLU A 130 -30.58 -0.23 -6.53
CA GLU A 130 -31.81 -0.76 -7.13
C GLU A 130 -32.84 0.35 -7.38
N GLN A 131 -33.03 1.25 -6.43
CA GLN A 131 -33.93 2.39 -6.58
C GLN A 131 -33.49 3.34 -7.70
N LEU A 132 -32.19 3.63 -7.79
CA LEU A 132 -31.63 4.47 -8.83
C LEU A 132 -31.80 3.82 -10.21
N LYS A 133 -31.54 2.52 -10.33
CA LYS A 133 -31.79 1.75 -11.56
C LYS A 133 -33.26 1.79 -11.98
N SER A 134 -34.19 1.64 -11.03
CA SER A 134 -35.62 1.74 -11.32
C SER A 134 -36.01 3.15 -11.79
N LYS A 135 -35.45 4.19 -11.19
CA LYS A 135 -35.68 5.58 -11.64
C LYS A 135 -35.12 5.82 -13.04
N LEU A 136 -33.90 5.37 -13.32
CA LEU A 136 -33.31 5.45 -14.65
C LEU A 136 -34.19 4.79 -15.70
N ALA A 137 -34.65 3.56 -15.46
CA ALA A 137 -35.55 2.85 -16.37
C ALA A 137 -36.87 3.62 -16.64
N LYS A 138 -37.41 4.33 -15.64
CA LYS A 138 -38.59 5.18 -15.82
C LYS A 138 -38.28 6.41 -16.67
N TYR A 139 -37.14 7.05 -16.45
CA TYR A 139 -36.71 8.19 -17.24
C TYR A 139 -36.42 7.79 -18.68
N ASP A 140 -35.78 6.63 -18.89
CA ASP A 140 -35.51 6.08 -20.23
C ASP A 140 -36.83 5.83 -20.98
N LYS A 141 -37.82 5.22 -20.32
CA LYS A 141 -39.14 5.01 -20.92
C LYS A 141 -39.86 6.32 -21.25
N ALA A 142 -39.86 7.27 -20.32
CA ALA A 142 -40.47 8.58 -20.57
C ALA A 142 -39.75 9.33 -21.72
N TRP A 143 -38.44 9.19 -21.81
CA TRP A 143 -37.63 9.75 -22.88
C TRP A 143 -37.97 9.13 -24.24
N GLU A 144 -38.14 7.80 -24.31
CA GLU A 144 -38.60 7.11 -25.52
C GLU A 144 -39.99 7.57 -25.97
N GLU A 145 -40.93 7.73 -25.04
CA GLU A 145 -42.29 8.22 -25.31
C GLU A 145 -42.26 9.65 -25.88
N VAL A 146 -41.50 10.55 -25.26
CA VAL A 146 -41.33 11.93 -25.76
C VAL A 146 -40.66 11.95 -27.12
N ASN A 147 -39.61 11.15 -27.33
CA ASN A 147 -38.93 11.07 -28.62
C ASN A 147 -39.83 10.51 -29.73
N SER A 148 -40.66 9.50 -29.41
CA SER A 148 -41.66 8.95 -30.32
C SER A 148 -42.71 9.99 -30.70
N ALA A 149 -43.26 10.71 -29.72
CA ALA A 149 -44.23 11.79 -29.96
C ALA A 149 -43.61 12.93 -30.79
N TRP A 150 -42.34 13.29 -30.54
CA TRP A 150 -41.63 14.30 -31.31
C TRP A 150 -41.42 13.88 -32.78
N LEU A 151 -41.08 12.61 -33.02
CA LEU A 151 -40.96 12.04 -34.37
C LEU A 151 -42.31 12.02 -35.12
N GLN A 152 -43.43 11.80 -34.41
CA GLN A 152 -44.77 11.83 -34.99
C GLN A 152 -45.23 13.23 -35.41
N VAL A 153 -44.80 14.28 -34.70
CA VAL A 153 -45.15 15.69 -35.01
C VAL A 153 -44.27 16.27 -36.14
N LYS A 154 -43.12 15.64 -36.42
CA LYS A 154 -42.17 16.09 -37.44
C LYS A 154 -42.45 15.55 -38.85
N ASN A 155 -43.31 14.53 -38.96
CA ASN A 155 -43.86 14.00 -40.22
C ASN A 155 -45.25 14.60 -40.50
#